data_AF-A0A8J7NA54-F1
#
_entry.id   AF-A0A8J7NA54-F1
#
_cell.length_a   1.000
_cell.length_b   1.000
_cell.length_c   1.000
_cell.angle_alpha   90.00
_cell.angle_beta   90.00
_cell.angle_gamma   90.00
#
_symmetry.space_group_name_H-M   'P 1'
#
loop_
_entity.id
_entity.type
_entity.pdbx_description
1 polymer ?
#
loop_
_entity_poly.entity_id
_entity_poly.type
_entity_poly.pdbx_seq_one_letter_code
_entity_poly.pdbx_strand_id
1 'polypeptide(L)'
;MDPFSSAIVAAVLFAVTPFLSVLVLAFLFKIFVKEDFPTLVGVAIGLAFVGFDAGLTSIAESPSIDIALKILFATILAGWGSRFGNKFAGNFSKDHTLKETGYHLLKRSLYIVSGKRFIEITMPAASDIQNIYGKKPVSNELKKEIGGKKFVLPADLPIEILEARIKRRLINDWRVGDAEVKLNEEGNVARLSLSAKKTRISGIIPKGKVLFSFKPESIPFELGYGDMINIVVQDMVVRKVEVISVIEDTVSVMLHPGDAERLARKITAGLKPSVIVFPDMKKHKHRIKQKEAKLNPNPSP
;
A
#
# COMPACT_ATOMS: atom_id res chain seq x y z
N MET A 1 11.04 34.87 41.35
CA MET A 1 10.95 33.42 41.04
C MET A 1 12.06 32.74 41.79
N ASP A 2 11.75 31.66 42.50
CA ASP A 2 12.72 30.77 43.12
C ASP A 2 13.56 30.06 42.05
N PRO A 3 14.84 29.72 42.34
CA PRO A 3 15.77 29.16 41.36
C PRO A 3 15.31 27.81 40.77
N PHE A 4 14.45 27.09 41.49
CA PHE A 4 13.88 25.83 41.05
C PHE A 4 12.81 26.03 39.96
N SER A 5 11.87 26.97 40.18
CA SER A 5 10.88 27.33 39.16
C SER A 5 11.50 27.86 37.87
N SER A 6 12.58 28.65 37.94
CA SER A 6 13.26 29.13 36.74
C SER A 6 13.95 28.01 35.96
N ALA A 7 14.54 27.02 36.67
CA ALA A 7 15.16 25.85 36.05
C ALA A 7 14.12 24.97 35.33
N ILE A 8 12.94 24.79 35.90
CA ILE A 8 11.85 24.04 35.26
C ILE A 8 11.42 24.73 33.96
N VAL A 9 11.17 26.05 34.00
CA VAL A 9 10.75 26.80 32.80
C VAL A 9 11.82 26.72 31.72
N ALA A 10 13.09 26.87 32.08
CA ALA A 10 14.21 26.75 31.15
C ALA A 10 14.30 25.34 30.53
N ALA A 11 14.15 24.29 31.34
CA ALA A 11 14.17 22.91 30.86
C ALA A 11 12.99 22.58 29.92
N VAL A 12 11.79 23.09 30.21
CA VAL A 12 10.62 22.92 29.34
C VAL A 12 10.83 23.61 28.01
N LEU A 13 11.26 24.89 28.02
CA LEU A 13 11.55 25.64 26.79
C LEU A 13 12.65 24.96 25.96
N PHE A 14 13.70 24.48 26.61
CA PHE A 14 14.77 23.74 25.96
C PHE A 14 14.27 22.47 25.26
N ALA A 15 13.37 21.72 25.91
CA ALA A 15 12.85 20.47 25.38
C ALA A 15 11.85 20.63 24.21
N VAL A 16 11.41 21.84 23.90
CA VAL A 16 10.58 22.14 22.70
C VAL A 16 11.35 21.86 21.40
N THR A 17 12.64 22.15 21.37
CA THR A 17 13.48 21.92 20.18
C THR A 17 13.57 20.44 19.81
N PRO A 18 14.03 19.52 20.69
CA PRO A 18 14.06 18.09 20.38
C PRO A 18 12.65 17.53 20.14
N PHE A 19 11.61 18.05 20.81
CA PHE A 19 10.22 17.68 20.53
C PHE A 19 9.85 17.91 19.07
N LEU A 20 10.05 19.14 18.57
CA LEU A 20 9.72 19.52 17.20
C LEU A 20 10.55 18.74 16.18
N SER A 21 11.85 18.57 16.43
CA SER A 21 12.74 17.81 15.55
C SER A 21 12.29 16.35 15.41
N VAL A 22 12.00 15.68 16.53
CA VAL A 22 11.55 14.28 16.52
C VAL A 22 10.12 14.16 15.95
N LEU A 23 9.25 15.13 16.21
CA LEU A 23 7.90 15.17 15.64
C LEU A 23 7.94 15.23 14.10
N VAL A 24 8.75 16.14 13.55
CA VAL A 24 8.92 16.28 12.09
C VAL A 24 9.54 15.02 11.51
N LEU A 25 10.56 14.46 12.15
CA LEU A 25 11.22 13.25 11.66
C LEU A 25 10.27 12.04 11.66
N ALA A 26 9.52 11.83 12.74
CA ALA A 26 8.54 10.75 12.84
C ALA A 26 7.42 10.91 11.81
N PHE A 27 6.95 12.14 11.60
CA PHE A 27 5.95 12.45 10.57
C PHE A 27 6.47 12.11 9.16
N LEU A 28 7.67 12.58 8.80
CA LEU A 28 8.27 12.33 7.49
C LEU A 28 8.57 10.84 7.30
N PHE A 29 9.15 10.18 8.30
CA PHE A 29 9.44 8.74 8.25
C PHE A 29 8.18 7.94 7.95
N LYS A 30 7.09 8.20 8.67
CA LYS A 30 5.82 7.50 8.43
C LYS A 30 5.21 7.81 7.06
N ILE A 31 5.39 9.03 6.54
CA ILE A 31 4.94 9.37 5.18
C ILE A 31 5.71 8.61 4.10
N PHE A 32 7.03 8.50 4.22
CA PHE A 32 7.88 7.90 3.20
C PHE A 32 8.01 6.38 3.33
N VAL A 33 8.28 5.89 4.54
CA VAL A 33 8.55 4.48 4.83
C VAL A 33 7.26 3.68 5.06
N LYS A 34 6.15 4.37 5.39
CA LYS A 34 4.83 3.75 5.69
C LYS A 34 4.81 2.87 6.94
N GLU A 35 5.87 2.91 7.75
CA GLU A 35 5.95 2.27 9.06
C GLU A 35 5.96 3.30 10.19
N ASP A 36 5.61 2.88 11.41
CA ASP A 36 5.67 3.76 12.58
C ASP A 36 7.12 4.02 12.97
N PHE A 37 7.45 5.30 13.16
CA PHE A 37 8.77 5.68 13.65
C PHE A 37 8.99 5.12 15.07
N PRO A 38 10.07 4.34 15.31
CA PRO A 38 10.31 3.73 16.61
C PRO A 38 10.52 4.80 17.70
N THR A 39 9.76 4.70 18.80
CA THR A 39 9.81 5.72 19.87
C THR A 39 11.20 5.80 20.52
N LEU A 40 11.89 4.66 20.66
CA LEU A 40 13.24 4.61 21.22
C LEU A 40 14.26 5.38 20.36
N VAL A 41 14.12 5.32 19.04
CA VAL A 41 14.98 6.07 18.11
C VAL A 41 14.73 7.57 18.27
N GLY A 42 13.47 7.99 18.42
CA GLY A 42 13.15 9.38 18.70
C GLY A 42 13.71 9.90 20.02
N VAL A 43 13.64 9.09 21.07
CA VAL A 43 14.26 9.42 22.37
C VAL A 43 15.77 9.55 22.24
N ALA A 44 16.44 8.62 21.54
CA ALA A 44 17.88 8.69 21.32
C ALA A 44 18.29 9.97 20.58
N ILE A 45 17.52 10.39 19.57
CA ILE A 45 17.73 11.65 18.85
C ILE A 45 17.50 12.85 19.76
N GLY A 46 16.43 12.85 20.56
CA GLY A 46 16.16 13.91 21.54
C GLY A 46 17.28 14.08 22.55
N LEU A 47 17.84 12.98 23.06
CA LEU A 47 19.01 12.99 23.94
C LEU A 47 20.28 13.46 23.24
N ALA A 48 20.46 13.13 21.96
CA ALA A 48 21.58 13.62 21.17
C ALA A 48 21.56 15.16 21.07
N PHE A 49 20.39 15.78 20.93
CA PHE A 49 20.25 17.25 21.00
C PHE A 49 20.67 17.80 22.35
N VAL A 50 20.31 17.14 23.46
CA VAL A 50 20.73 17.56 24.80
C VAL A 50 22.25 17.48 24.95
N GLY A 51 22.85 16.37 24.51
CA GLY A 51 24.30 16.20 24.55
C GLY A 51 25.06 17.20 23.67
N PHE A 52 24.46 17.60 22.55
CA PHE A 52 25.02 18.61 21.67
C PHE A 52 24.97 20.02 22.28
N ASP A 53 23.83 20.42 22.84
CA ASP A 53 23.64 21.77 23.36
C ASP A 53 24.25 21.97 24.76
N ALA A 54 24.11 20.98 25.65
CA ALA A 54 24.68 21.05 26.99
C ALA A 54 26.18 20.70 26.99
N GLY A 55 26.69 20.04 25.95
CA GLY A 55 28.03 19.48 25.91
C GLY A 55 28.15 18.23 26.77
N LEU A 56 28.49 17.08 26.16
CA LEU A 56 28.55 15.80 26.85
C LEU A 56 29.50 15.79 28.06
N THR A 57 30.56 16.59 28.01
CA THR A 57 31.55 16.74 29.10
C THR A 57 30.97 17.46 30.32
N SER A 58 30.09 18.44 30.14
CA SER A 58 29.47 19.17 31.26
C SER A 58 28.55 18.26 32.09
N ILE A 59 27.88 17.31 31.41
CA ILE A 59 27.01 16.31 32.03
C ILE A 59 27.84 15.33 32.88
N ALA A 60 29.02 14.97 32.41
CA ALA A 60 29.90 14.02 33.07
C ALA A 60 30.67 14.63 34.25
N GLU A 61 31.14 15.87 34.12
CA GLU A 61 32.02 16.52 35.09
C GLU A 61 31.27 17.28 36.19
N SER A 62 30.05 17.78 35.93
CA SER A 62 29.30 18.58 36.90
C SER A 62 27.78 18.40 36.73
N PRO A 63 27.22 17.26 37.17
CA PRO A 63 25.78 17.02 37.07
C PRO A 63 25.02 18.01 37.95
N SER A 64 24.28 18.92 37.32
CA SER A 64 23.44 19.91 37.98
C SER A 64 21.95 19.58 37.83
N ILE A 65 21.12 20.08 38.75
CA ILE A 65 19.66 19.93 38.70
C ILE A 65 19.08 20.47 37.38
N ASP A 66 19.65 21.55 36.83
CA ASP A 66 19.24 22.11 35.54
C ASP A 66 19.43 21.13 34.37
N ILE A 67 20.62 20.50 34.29
CA ILE A 67 20.93 19.50 33.27
C ILE A 67 20.02 18.27 33.42
N ALA A 68 19.80 17.80 34.65
CA ALA A 68 18.94 16.67 34.92
C ALA A 68 17.49 16.94 34.47
N LEU A 69 16.96 18.13 34.76
CA LEU A 69 15.63 18.55 34.30
C LEU A 69 15.58 18.62 32.77
N LYS A 70 16.59 19.19 32.10
CA LYS A 70 16.66 19.23 30.63
C LYS A 70 16.63 17.84 29.99
N ILE A 71 17.43 16.89 30.51
CA ILE A 71 17.44 15.50 30.04
C ILE A 71 16.07 14.85 30.23
N LEU A 72 15.46 15.01 31.41
CA LEU A 72 14.16 14.44 31.74
C LEU A 72 13.06 14.95 30.79
N PHE A 73 12.94 16.27 30.65
CA PHE A 73 11.93 16.88 29.78
C PHE A 73 12.18 16.56 28.31
N ALA A 74 13.43 16.61 27.84
CA ALA A 74 13.77 16.24 26.46
C ALA A 74 13.41 14.79 26.15
N THR A 75 13.65 13.86 27.08
CA THR A 75 13.30 12.44 26.93
C THR A 75 11.79 12.24 26.80
N ILE A 76 11.02 12.81 27.73
CA ILE A 76 9.55 12.70 27.74
C ILE A 76 8.97 13.30 26.47
N LEU A 77 9.41 14.52 26.13
CA LEU A 77 8.90 15.23 24.97
C LEU A 77 9.33 14.56 23.66
N ALA A 78 10.57 14.08 23.50
CA ALA A 78 10.96 13.33 22.30
C ALA A 78 10.11 12.06 22.10
N GLY A 79 9.80 11.34 23.19
CA GLY A 79 8.88 10.20 23.14
C GLY A 79 7.47 10.60 22.69
N TRP A 80 6.95 11.70 23.22
CA TRP A 80 5.68 12.28 22.78
C TRP A 80 5.72 12.73 21.31
N GLY A 81 6.79 13.40 20.88
CA GLY A 81 7.02 13.85 19.51
C GLY A 81 6.93 12.68 18.52
N SER A 82 7.53 11.54 18.86
CA SER A 82 7.44 10.32 18.05
C SER A 82 6.00 9.83 17.88
N ARG A 83 5.23 9.76 18.98
CA ARG A 83 3.84 9.31 18.97
C ARG A 83 2.91 10.28 18.25
N PHE A 84 3.06 11.58 18.51
CA PHE A 84 2.30 12.63 17.84
C PHE A 84 2.62 12.65 16.35
N GLY A 85 3.90 12.63 15.96
CA GLY A 85 4.32 12.57 14.55
C GLY A 85 3.71 11.37 13.82
N ASN A 86 3.77 10.18 14.43
CA ASN A 86 3.14 8.98 13.88
C ASN A 86 1.60 9.10 13.77
N LYS A 87 0.93 9.69 14.76
CA LYS A 87 -0.54 9.87 14.74
C LYS A 87 -0.97 10.90 13.70
N PHE A 88 -0.29 12.04 13.62
CA PHE A 88 -0.54 13.09 12.64
C PHE A 88 -0.35 12.57 11.22
N ALA A 89 0.75 11.85 10.94
CA ALA A 89 0.97 11.24 9.63
C ALA A 89 -0.09 10.16 9.30
N GLY A 90 -0.51 9.38 10.31
CA GLY A 90 -1.57 8.38 10.15
C GLY A 90 -2.93 8.99 9.81
N ASN A 91 -3.32 10.08 10.48
CA ASN A 91 -4.58 10.78 10.20
C ASN A 91 -4.52 11.50 8.85
N PHE A 92 -3.40 12.14 8.52
CA PHE A 92 -3.17 12.77 7.22
C PHE A 92 -3.27 11.78 6.06
N SER A 93 -2.87 10.51 6.28
CA SER A 93 -2.97 9.46 5.26
C SER A 93 -4.36 8.78 5.20
N LYS A 94 -5.18 8.89 6.25
CA LYS A 94 -6.52 8.29 6.34
C LYS A 94 -7.64 9.22 5.87
N ASP A 95 -7.45 10.54 5.91
CA ASP A 95 -8.43 11.46 5.32
C ASP A 95 -8.40 11.36 3.79
N HIS A 96 -9.40 10.66 3.26
CA HIS A 96 -9.64 10.52 1.83
C HIS A 96 -9.94 11.87 1.15
N THR A 97 -10.31 12.90 1.92
CA THR A 97 -10.64 14.26 1.45
C THR A 97 -9.41 15.09 1.08
N LEU A 98 -8.23 14.74 1.61
CA LEU A 98 -6.96 15.39 1.25
C LEU A 98 -6.16 14.61 0.21
N LYS A 99 -6.66 13.46 -0.28
CA LYS A 99 -6.04 12.79 -1.44
C LYS A 99 -6.17 13.61 -2.72
N GLU A 100 -7.15 14.51 -2.82
CA GLU A 100 -7.28 15.43 -3.96
C GLU A 100 -6.54 16.77 -3.77
N THR A 101 -6.16 17.17 -2.55
CA THR A 101 -5.54 18.50 -2.29
C THR A 101 -4.14 18.42 -1.65
N GLY A 102 -3.85 17.39 -0.86
CA GLY A 102 -2.60 17.21 -0.12
C GLY A 102 -1.42 16.74 -0.97
N TYR A 103 -1.68 16.01 -2.07
CA TYR A 103 -0.66 15.73 -3.09
C TYR A 103 -0.23 16.99 -3.87
N HIS A 104 -1.08 18.03 -3.90
CA HIS A 104 -0.80 19.29 -4.59
C HIS A 104 -0.11 20.34 -3.70
N LEU A 105 -0.30 20.32 -2.38
CA LEU A 105 0.28 21.34 -1.48
C LEU A 105 1.67 20.96 -0.93
N LEU A 106 1.95 19.69 -0.65
CA LEU A 106 3.30 19.25 -0.24
C LEU A 106 4.28 19.17 -1.43
N LYS A 107 3.77 19.02 -2.66
CA LYS A 107 4.52 19.32 -3.88
C LYS A 107 4.50 20.81 -4.26
N ARG A 108 3.89 21.71 -3.49
CA ARG A 108 4.01 23.15 -3.74
C ARG A 108 5.20 23.73 -3.01
N SER A 109 5.45 23.36 -1.75
CA SER A 109 6.56 23.97 -0.99
C SER A 109 7.95 23.42 -1.37
N LEU A 110 8.06 22.22 -1.94
CA LEU A 110 9.33 21.70 -2.48
C LEU A 110 9.58 22.10 -3.96
N TYR A 111 8.62 22.69 -4.65
CA TYR A 111 8.70 22.93 -6.10
C TYR A 111 8.76 24.40 -6.50
N ILE A 112 8.51 25.33 -5.58
CA ILE A 112 8.76 26.77 -5.80
C ILE A 112 10.26 27.07 -5.97
N VAL A 113 11.15 26.16 -5.56
CA VAL A 113 12.61 26.36 -5.64
C VAL A 113 13.18 26.15 -7.06
N SER A 114 12.48 25.48 -7.98
CA SER A 114 13.11 25.06 -9.25
C SER A 114 12.67 25.81 -10.52
N GLY A 115 11.79 26.81 -10.44
CA GLY A 115 11.37 27.59 -11.63
C GLY A 115 10.67 26.78 -12.74
N LYS A 116 10.30 25.51 -12.49
CA LYS A 116 9.71 24.63 -13.49
C LYS A 116 8.22 24.92 -13.64
N ARG A 117 7.81 25.32 -14.85
CA ARG A 117 6.41 25.49 -15.24
C ARG A 117 5.76 24.12 -15.39
N PHE A 118 4.48 23.99 -15.04
CA PHE A 118 3.70 22.76 -15.21
C PHE A 118 2.49 23.04 -16.10
N ILE A 119 2.09 22.05 -16.90
CA ILE A 119 0.85 22.05 -17.67
C ILE A 119 -0.10 21.00 -17.13
N GLU A 120 -1.39 21.31 -17.22
CA GLU A 120 -2.47 20.40 -16.90
C GLU A 120 -3.13 19.92 -18.19
N ILE A 121 -3.10 18.60 -18.41
CA ILE A 121 -3.67 17.97 -19.60
C ILE A 121 -4.91 17.20 -19.18
N THR A 122 -6.07 17.60 -19.71
CA THR A 122 -7.35 16.94 -19.43
C THR A 122 -7.60 15.85 -20.46
N MET A 123 -7.93 14.65 -19.99
CA MET A 123 -8.31 13.53 -20.84
C MET A 123 -9.69 13.79 -21.48
N PRO A 124 -9.91 13.32 -22.72
CA PRO A 124 -11.18 13.50 -23.41
C PRO A 124 -12.33 12.77 -22.70
N ALA A 125 -13.57 13.05 -23.10
CA ALA A 125 -14.73 12.36 -22.55
C ALA A 125 -14.67 10.86 -22.89
N ALA A 126 -15.31 10.03 -22.06
CA ALA A 126 -15.30 8.58 -22.23
C ALA A 126 -15.83 8.11 -23.60
N SER A 127 -16.74 8.89 -24.21
CA SER A 127 -17.29 8.67 -25.55
C SER A 127 -16.23 8.79 -26.65
N ASP A 128 -15.21 9.63 -26.43
CA ASP A 128 -14.22 10.00 -27.43
C ASP A 128 -12.96 9.13 -27.33
N ILE A 129 -12.86 8.32 -26.26
CA ILE A 129 -11.78 7.35 -26.07
C ILE A 129 -11.99 6.15 -27.00
N GLN A 130 -11.11 6.04 -28.01
CA GLN A 130 -11.16 4.98 -29.01
C GLN A 130 -10.44 3.72 -28.54
N ASN A 131 -10.70 2.59 -29.20
CA ASN A 131 -9.92 1.37 -29.01
C ASN A 131 -8.82 1.30 -30.08
N ILE A 132 -7.64 0.81 -29.71
CA ILE A 132 -6.56 0.57 -30.68
C ILE A 132 -7.01 -0.52 -31.66
N TYR A 133 -6.89 -0.24 -32.96
CA TYR A 133 -7.28 -1.17 -34.02
C TYR A 133 -6.49 -2.49 -33.93
N GLY A 134 -7.17 -3.62 -34.13
CA GLY A 134 -6.55 -4.95 -34.06
C GLY A 134 -6.14 -5.42 -32.66
N LYS A 135 -6.46 -4.67 -31.58
CA LYS A 135 -6.22 -5.08 -30.19
C LYS A 135 -7.54 -5.29 -29.44
N LYS A 136 -7.46 -5.94 -28.28
CA LYS A 136 -8.63 -6.20 -27.41
C LYS A 136 -9.22 -4.86 -26.93
N PRO A 137 -10.53 -4.62 -27.08
CA PRO A 137 -11.17 -3.39 -26.65
C PRO A 137 -11.19 -3.25 -25.13
N VAL A 138 -11.20 -2.00 -24.66
CA VAL A 138 -11.33 -1.64 -23.25
C VAL A 138 -12.80 -1.59 -22.84
N SER A 139 -13.12 -1.95 -21.59
CA SER A 139 -14.49 -1.86 -21.06
C SER A 139 -14.98 -0.41 -20.98
N ASN A 140 -16.29 -0.21 -21.14
CA ASN A 140 -16.88 1.12 -21.06
C ASN A 140 -16.74 1.75 -19.66
N GLU A 141 -16.70 0.92 -18.61
CA GLU A 141 -16.45 1.36 -17.23
C GLU A 141 -15.05 1.98 -17.09
N LEU A 142 -14.02 1.33 -17.64
CA LEU A 142 -12.65 1.85 -17.57
C LEU A 142 -12.50 3.15 -18.39
N LYS A 143 -13.20 3.27 -19.51
CA LYS A 143 -13.25 4.53 -20.27
C LYS A 143 -13.92 5.65 -19.48
N LYS A 144 -15.00 5.37 -18.73
CA LYS A 144 -15.66 6.34 -17.84
C LYS A 144 -14.74 6.78 -16.69
N GLU A 145 -13.93 5.87 -16.17
CA GLU A 145 -12.99 6.16 -15.09
C GLU A 145 -11.83 7.08 -15.55
N ILE A 146 -11.31 6.85 -16.77
CA ILE A 146 -10.22 7.63 -17.37
C ILE A 146 -10.72 8.96 -17.93
N GLY A 147 -11.95 8.99 -18.46
CA GLY A 147 -12.53 10.16 -19.11
C GLY A 147 -12.57 11.38 -18.18
N GLY A 148 -12.14 12.54 -18.69
CA GLY A 148 -12.12 13.79 -17.93
C GLY A 148 -11.06 13.88 -16.82
N LYS A 149 -10.22 12.85 -16.61
CA LYS A 149 -9.11 12.91 -15.64
C LYS A 149 -8.04 13.89 -16.08
N LYS A 150 -7.41 14.55 -15.11
CA LYS A 150 -6.39 15.57 -15.33
C LYS A 150 -5.00 15.03 -15.00
N PHE A 151 -4.04 15.28 -15.89
CA PHE A 151 -2.65 14.90 -15.74
C PHE A 151 -1.77 16.14 -15.64
N VAL A 152 -1.09 16.29 -14.51
CA VAL A 152 -0.11 17.35 -14.31
C VAL A 152 1.27 16.86 -14.73
N LEU A 153 1.90 17.58 -15.65
CA LEU A 153 3.20 17.27 -16.23
C LEU A 153 4.08 18.54 -16.30
N PRO A 154 5.42 18.40 -16.26
CA PRO A 154 6.31 19.53 -16.48
C PRO A 154 6.13 20.11 -17.89
N ALA A 155 6.05 21.44 -17.99
CA ALA A 155 5.80 22.18 -19.23
C ALA A 155 7.06 22.32 -20.11
N ASP A 156 8.25 22.07 -19.55
CA ASP A 156 9.55 22.14 -20.20
C ASP A 156 9.85 20.91 -21.09
N LEU A 157 8.88 20.01 -21.25
CA LEU A 157 9.05 18.77 -21.99
C LEU A 157 8.52 18.87 -23.42
N PRO A 158 9.23 18.30 -24.42
CA PRO A 158 8.69 18.10 -25.75
C PRO A 158 7.39 17.28 -25.72
N ILE A 159 6.50 17.56 -26.68
CA ILE A 159 5.18 16.90 -26.81
C ILE A 159 5.31 15.37 -26.81
N GLU A 160 6.29 14.82 -27.52
CA GLU A 160 6.54 13.38 -27.58
C GLU A 160 6.86 12.76 -26.20
N ILE A 161 7.59 13.51 -25.35
CA ILE A 161 7.92 13.07 -24.00
C ILE A 161 6.67 13.16 -23.10
N LEU A 162 5.83 14.18 -23.29
CA LEU A 162 4.54 14.29 -22.61
C LEU A 162 3.63 13.12 -22.96
N GLU A 163 3.44 12.83 -24.25
CA GLU A 163 2.69 11.67 -24.76
C GLU A 163 3.19 10.37 -24.14
N ALA A 164 4.51 10.14 -24.15
CA ALA A 164 5.12 8.94 -23.57
C ALA A 164 4.94 8.84 -22.05
N ARG A 165 4.85 9.97 -21.34
CA ARG A 165 4.57 9.99 -19.89
C ARG A 165 3.10 9.71 -19.59
N ILE A 166 2.17 10.29 -20.34
CA ILE A 166 0.74 10.01 -20.22
C ILE A 166 0.49 8.52 -20.49
N LYS A 167 1.04 8.00 -21.60
CA LYS A 167 0.99 6.58 -21.95
C LYS A 167 1.44 5.68 -20.79
N ARG A 168 2.62 5.96 -20.21
CA ARG A 168 3.15 5.16 -19.10
C ARG A 168 2.25 5.20 -17.87
N ARG A 169 1.71 6.36 -17.50
CA ARG A 169 0.76 6.46 -16.39
C ARG A 169 -0.53 5.69 -16.67
N LEU A 170 -1.10 5.81 -17.87
CA LEU A 170 -2.30 5.04 -18.25
C LEU A 170 -2.07 3.53 -18.08
N ILE A 171 -0.93 3.02 -18.53
CA ILE A 171 -0.56 1.60 -18.40
C ILE A 171 -0.38 1.19 -16.94
N ASN A 172 0.28 2.01 -16.12
CA ASN A 172 0.61 1.65 -14.75
C ASN A 172 -0.57 1.79 -13.80
N ASP A 173 -1.29 2.91 -13.88
CA ASP A 173 -2.31 3.29 -12.91
C ASP A 173 -3.65 2.59 -13.21
N TRP A 174 -4.03 2.49 -14.50
CA TRP A 174 -5.27 1.84 -14.95
C TRP A 174 -5.07 0.46 -15.55
N ARG A 175 -3.83 -0.06 -15.51
CA ARG A 175 -3.49 -1.42 -15.97
C ARG A 175 -3.93 -1.70 -17.42
N VAL A 176 -4.00 -0.67 -18.27
CA VAL A 176 -4.31 -0.87 -19.70
C VAL A 176 -3.15 -1.62 -20.38
N GLY A 177 -3.46 -2.32 -21.46
CA GLY A 177 -2.46 -3.10 -22.19
C GLY A 177 -1.50 -2.25 -23.01
N ASP A 178 -2.04 -1.20 -23.62
CA ASP A 178 -1.30 -0.22 -24.39
C ASP A 178 -2.15 1.04 -24.53
N ALA A 179 -1.48 2.18 -24.69
CA ALA A 179 -2.11 3.48 -24.92
C ALA A 179 -1.38 4.23 -26.04
N GLU A 180 -2.16 4.85 -26.92
CA GLU A 180 -1.73 5.75 -27.97
C GLU A 180 -2.35 7.12 -27.70
N VAL A 181 -1.50 8.08 -27.39
CA VAL A 181 -1.88 9.44 -27.02
C VAL A 181 -1.29 10.38 -28.06
N LYS A 182 -2.12 11.27 -28.59
CA LYS A 182 -1.67 12.38 -29.43
C LYS A 182 -2.13 13.70 -28.83
N LEU A 183 -1.17 14.60 -28.63
CA LEU A 183 -1.43 15.96 -28.17
C LEU A 183 -1.33 16.94 -29.34
N ASN A 184 -2.09 18.03 -29.28
CA ASN A 184 -1.90 19.17 -30.19
C ASN A 184 -0.78 20.10 -29.68
N GLU A 185 -0.44 21.13 -30.46
CA GLU A 185 0.60 22.11 -30.13
C GLU A 185 0.31 22.90 -28.84
N GLU A 186 -0.97 22.94 -28.41
CA GLU A 186 -1.43 23.59 -27.19
C GLU A 186 -1.37 22.68 -25.95
N GLY A 187 -1.05 21.39 -26.13
CA GLY A 187 -1.00 20.39 -25.06
C GLY A 187 -2.34 19.71 -24.73
N ASN A 188 -3.38 19.95 -25.52
CA ASN A 188 -4.68 19.28 -25.42
C ASN A 188 -4.64 17.90 -26.11
N VAL A 189 -5.43 16.95 -25.60
CA VAL A 189 -5.49 15.58 -26.17
C VAL A 189 -6.30 15.60 -27.46
N ALA A 190 -5.61 15.50 -28.60
CA ALA A 190 -6.22 15.40 -29.92
C ALA A 190 -6.76 13.98 -30.19
N ARG A 191 -6.07 12.95 -29.70
CA ARG A 191 -6.52 11.56 -29.85
C ARG A 191 -6.06 10.69 -28.67
N LEU A 192 -6.98 9.88 -28.15
CA LEU A 192 -6.67 8.86 -27.15
C LEU A 192 -7.25 7.52 -27.60
N SER A 193 -6.37 6.54 -27.81
CA SER A 193 -6.74 5.16 -28.13
C SER A 193 -6.13 4.21 -27.10
N LEU A 194 -6.95 3.31 -26.56
CA LEU A 194 -6.54 2.36 -25.52
C LEU A 194 -6.73 0.92 -25.98
N SER A 195 -5.96 0.00 -25.39
CA SER A 195 -6.22 -1.43 -25.51
C SER A 195 -6.25 -2.08 -24.14
N ALA A 196 -7.10 -3.11 -24.00
CA ALA A 196 -7.12 -3.89 -22.78
C ALA A 196 -5.84 -4.69 -22.62
N LYS A 197 -5.41 -4.91 -21.37
CA LYS A 197 -4.27 -5.77 -21.08
C LYS A 197 -4.51 -7.15 -21.66
N LYS A 198 -3.55 -7.65 -22.45
CA LYS A 198 -3.52 -9.06 -22.82
C LYS A 198 -3.39 -9.86 -21.53
N THR A 199 -4.49 -10.43 -21.04
CA THR A 199 -4.48 -11.44 -20.00
C THR A 199 -3.77 -12.65 -20.57
N ARG A 200 -2.47 -12.74 -20.32
CA ARG A 200 -1.65 -13.87 -20.73
C ARG A 200 -1.93 -15.01 -19.76
N ILE A 201 -3.07 -15.70 -19.95
CA ILE A 201 -3.43 -16.89 -19.16
C ILE A 201 -2.38 -18.01 -19.41
N SER A 202 -1.74 -18.01 -20.58
CA SER A 202 -0.78 -19.03 -21.00
C SER A 202 0.59 -19.02 -20.31
N GLY A 203 0.91 -18.00 -19.50
CA GLY A 203 2.23 -17.90 -18.84
C GLY A 203 2.34 -18.58 -17.48
N ILE A 204 1.20 -18.95 -16.87
CA ILE A 204 1.14 -19.40 -15.47
C ILE A 204 0.88 -20.91 -15.38
N ILE A 205 0.39 -21.54 -16.45
CA ILE A 205 -0.01 -22.95 -16.41
C ILE A 205 1.23 -23.83 -16.66
N PRO A 206 1.69 -24.64 -15.68
CA PRO A 206 2.78 -25.58 -15.88
C PRO A 206 2.46 -26.57 -17.02
N LYS A 207 3.50 -27.06 -17.72
CA LYS A 207 3.30 -28.13 -18.72
C LYS A 207 2.53 -29.29 -18.10
N GLY A 208 1.50 -29.79 -18.80
CA GLY A 208 0.66 -30.90 -18.33
C GLY A 208 -0.48 -30.51 -17.38
N LYS A 209 -0.73 -29.21 -17.16
CA LYS A 209 -1.94 -28.72 -16.47
C LYS A 209 -2.82 -27.90 -17.41
N VAL A 210 -4.08 -27.74 -17.04
CA VAL A 210 -5.05 -26.85 -17.66
C VAL A 210 -5.68 -25.95 -16.58
N LEU A 211 -6.09 -24.74 -16.98
CA LEU A 211 -6.90 -23.88 -16.14
C LEU A 211 -8.36 -24.28 -16.31
N PHE A 212 -9.03 -24.53 -15.20
CA PHE A 212 -10.44 -24.89 -15.16
C PHE A 212 -11.18 -23.94 -14.23
N SER A 213 -12.30 -23.40 -14.69
CA SER A 213 -13.12 -22.45 -13.92
C SER A 213 -14.51 -23.03 -13.71
N PHE A 214 -15.01 -22.98 -12.49
CA PHE A 214 -16.32 -23.50 -12.14
C PHE A 214 -16.97 -22.70 -11.01
N LYS A 215 -18.30 -22.78 -10.91
CA LYS A 215 -19.08 -22.21 -9.80
C LYS A 215 -19.35 -23.28 -8.75
N PRO A 216 -18.73 -23.21 -7.56
CA PRO A 216 -19.02 -24.16 -6.50
C PRO A 216 -20.37 -23.88 -5.84
N GLU A 217 -20.88 -24.88 -5.11
CA GLU A 217 -22.08 -24.76 -4.29
C GLU A 217 -21.92 -23.72 -3.18
N SER A 218 -20.74 -23.67 -2.56
CA SER A 218 -20.36 -22.64 -1.60
C SER A 218 -18.86 -22.33 -1.72
N ILE A 219 -18.50 -21.09 -1.45
CA ILE A 219 -17.11 -20.63 -1.41
C ILE A 219 -16.73 -20.47 0.06
N PRO A 220 -15.72 -21.20 0.55
CA PRO A 220 -15.20 -21.03 1.91
C PRO A 220 -14.75 -19.58 2.17
N PHE A 221 -15.06 -19.07 3.36
CA PHE A 221 -14.60 -17.75 3.80
C PHE A 221 -13.06 -17.74 3.84
N GLU A 222 -12.44 -16.72 3.25
CA GLU A 222 -10.98 -16.56 3.06
C GLU A 222 -10.32 -17.37 1.93
N LEU A 223 -11.06 -17.97 1.00
CA LEU A 223 -10.44 -18.63 -0.16
C LEU A 223 -9.71 -17.62 -1.06
N GLY A 224 -8.40 -17.77 -1.19
CA GLY A 224 -7.51 -16.86 -1.90
C GLY A 224 -6.58 -17.53 -2.91
N TYR A 225 -5.79 -16.70 -3.60
CA TYR A 225 -4.73 -17.15 -4.50
C TYR A 225 -3.70 -18.02 -3.74
N GLY A 226 -3.32 -19.16 -4.31
CA GLY A 226 -2.31 -20.06 -3.76
C GLY A 226 -2.85 -21.04 -2.71
N ASP A 227 -4.15 -20.97 -2.37
CA ASP A 227 -4.76 -21.92 -1.45
C ASP A 227 -4.87 -23.31 -2.08
N MET A 228 -4.65 -24.34 -1.27
CA MET A 228 -4.78 -25.73 -1.66
C MET A 228 -6.15 -26.26 -1.25
N ILE A 229 -6.93 -26.68 -2.23
CA ILE A 229 -8.29 -27.18 -2.04
C ILE A 229 -8.46 -28.61 -2.54
N ASN A 230 -9.50 -29.27 -2.05
CA ASN A 230 -10.09 -30.44 -2.70
C ASN A 230 -11.40 -30.03 -3.35
N ILE A 231 -11.62 -30.52 -4.57
CA ILE A 231 -12.88 -30.38 -5.30
C ILE A 231 -13.62 -31.69 -5.16
N VAL A 232 -14.81 -31.66 -4.57
CA VAL A 232 -15.66 -32.84 -4.35
C VAL A 232 -16.90 -32.71 -5.23
N VAL A 233 -17.16 -33.73 -6.05
CA VAL A 233 -18.36 -33.82 -6.90
C VAL A 233 -18.88 -35.25 -6.86
N GLN A 234 -19.92 -35.48 -6.05
CA GLN A 234 -20.47 -36.82 -5.80
C GLN A 234 -19.40 -37.84 -5.39
N ASP A 235 -19.13 -38.83 -6.24
CA ASP A 235 -18.16 -39.92 -6.09
C ASP A 235 -16.73 -39.55 -6.54
N MET A 236 -16.52 -38.32 -7.02
CA MET A 236 -15.22 -37.83 -7.48
C MET A 236 -14.62 -36.82 -6.51
N VAL A 237 -13.34 -37.01 -6.18
CA VAL A 237 -12.54 -36.07 -5.38
C VAL A 237 -11.24 -35.77 -6.12
N VAL A 238 -11.04 -34.50 -6.50
CA VAL A 238 -9.74 -34.01 -7.00
C VAL A 238 -9.01 -33.36 -5.84
N ARG A 239 -7.83 -33.88 -5.49
CA ARG A 239 -7.11 -33.47 -4.28
C ARG A 239 -5.98 -32.48 -4.57
N LYS A 240 -5.69 -31.60 -3.60
CA LYS A 240 -4.54 -30.66 -3.61
C LYS A 240 -4.47 -29.83 -4.90
N VAL A 241 -5.56 -29.16 -5.21
CA VAL A 241 -5.66 -28.26 -6.35
C VAL A 241 -5.36 -26.84 -5.87
N GLU A 242 -4.46 -26.16 -6.57
CA GLU A 242 -4.10 -24.77 -6.25
C GLU A 242 -5.08 -23.80 -6.88
N VAL A 243 -5.56 -22.85 -6.08
CA VAL A 243 -6.46 -21.77 -6.51
C VAL A 243 -5.67 -20.65 -7.16
N ILE A 244 -6.08 -20.27 -8.38
CA ILE A 244 -5.46 -19.20 -9.16
C ILE A 244 -6.24 -17.89 -9.05
N SER A 245 -7.56 -17.97 -8.94
CA SER A 245 -8.37 -16.78 -8.71
C SER A 245 -9.75 -17.15 -8.21
N VAL A 246 -10.32 -16.29 -7.39
CA VAL A 246 -11.72 -16.29 -7.01
C VAL A 246 -12.29 -14.96 -7.47
N ILE A 247 -13.26 -14.98 -8.39
CA ILE A 247 -13.92 -13.79 -8.92
C ILE A 247 -15.42 -14.02 -8.76
N GLU A 248 -16.06 -13.16 -7.96
CA GLU A 248 -17.48 -13.28 -7.60
C GLU A 248 -17.81 -14.67 -7.03
N ASP A 249 -18.51 -15.50 -7.81
CA ASP A 249 -18.93 -16.86 -7.46
C ASP A 249 -18.16 -17.94 -8.24
N THR A 250 -17.09 -17.56 -8.94
CA THR A 250 -16.33 -18.45 -9.82
C THR A 250 -14.92 -18.67 -9.29
N VAL A 251 -14.58 -19.95 -9.11
CA VAL A 251 -13.24 -20.38 -8.68
C VAL A 251 -12.49 -20.93 -9.89
N SER A 252 -11.26 -20.44 -10.09
CA SER A 252 -10.37 -20.91 -11.14
C SER A 252 -9.15 -21.61 -10.55
N VAL A 253 -8.84 -22.78 -11.09
CA VAL A 253 -7.87 -23.72 -10.54
C VAL A 253 -7.02 -24.36 -11.63
N MET A 254 -5.82 -24.82 -11.26
CA MET A 254 -4.97 -25.61 -12.16
C MET A 254 -5.01 -27.09 -11.81
N LEU A 255 -5.42 -27.90 -12.78
CA LEU A 255 -5.47 -29.35 -12.63
C LEU A 255 -5.04 -30.09 -13.90
N HIS A 256 -4.90 -31.40 -13.79
CA HIS A 256 -4.54 -32.26 -14.91
C HIS A 256 -5.69 -32.31 -15.94
N PRO A 257 -5.40 -32.35 -17.26
CA PRO A 257 -6.42 -32.40 -18.32
C PRO A 257 -7.48 -33.49 -18.10
N GLY A 258 -7.06 -34.69 -17.68
CA GLY A 258 -7.99 -35.81 -17.42
C GLY A 258 -8.96 -35.55 -16.27
N ASP A 259 -8.52 -34.86 -15.21
CA ASP A 259 -9.41 -34.48 -14.11
C ASP A 259 -10.36 -33.36 -14.53
N ALA A 260 -9.91 -32.45 -15.39
CA ALA A 260 -10.72 -31.35 -15.90
C ALA A 260 -11.84 -31.87 -16.79
N GLU A 261 -11.55 -32.85 -17.64
CA GLU A 261 -12.55 -33.46 -18.50
C GLU A 261 -13.62 -34.21 -17.68
N ARG A 262 -13.21 -34.96 -16.65
CA ARG A 262 -14.13 -35.66 -15.75
C ARG A 262 -15.00 -34.69 -14.93
N LEU A 263 -14.41 -33.61 -14.42
CA LEU A 263 -15.16 -32.55 -13.73
C LEU A 263 -16.13 -31.84 -14.66
N ALA A 264 -15.69 -31.49 -15.87
CA ALA A 264 -16.53 -30.84 -16.88
C ALA A 264 -17.77 -31.68 -17.19
N ARG A 265 -17.61 -32.99 -17.44
CA ARG A 265 -18.74 -33.90 -17.70
C ARG A 265 -19.76 -33.91 -16.56
N LYS A 266 -19.30 -33.93 -15.30
CA LYS A 266 -20.18 -33.92 -14.13
C LYS A 266 -20.91 -32.58 -13.96
N ILE A 267 -20.23 -31.46 -14.18
CA ILE A 267 -20.83 -30.12 -14.10
C ILE A 267 -21.85 -29.91 -15.23
N THR A 268 -21.55 -30.37 -16.45
CA THR A 268 -22.51 -30.35 -17.57
C THR A 268 -23.73 -31.23 -17.29
N ALA A 269 -23.58 -32.31 -16.53
CA ALA A 269 -24.70 -33.13 -16.04
C ALA A 269 -25.50 -32.48 -14.90
N GLY A 270 -25.21 -31.21 -14.54
CA GLY A 270 -25.95 -30.43 -13.54
C GLY A 270 -25.45 -30.59 -12.10
N LEU A 271 -24.33 -31.28 -11.89
CA LEU A 271 -23.78 -31.48 -10.56
C LEU A 271 -23.00 -30.25 -10.09
N LYS A 272 -23.28 -29.81 -8.86
CA LYS A 272 -22.58 -28.69 -8.25
C LYS A 272 -21.36 -29.20 -7.48
N PRO A 273 -20.15 -28.72 -7.78
CA PRO A 273 -18.95 -29.08 -7.05
C PRO A 273 -18.88 -28.34 -5.71
N SER A 274 -18.41 -29.00 -4.66
CA SER A 274 -18.14 -28.38 -3.36
C SER A 274 -16.62 -28.25 -3.15
N VAL A 275 -16.19 -27.16 -2.51
CA VAL A 275 -14.78 -26.85 -2.29
C VAL A 275 -14.43 -27.02 -0.81
N ILE A 276 -13.38 -27.79 -0.52
CA ILE A 276 -12.89 -28.03 0.84
C ILE A 276 -11.45 -27.52 0.93
N VAL A 277 -11.20 -26.54 1.80
CA VAL A 277 -9.85 -25.99 2.03
C VAL A 277 -9.07 -26.87 2.99
N PHE A 278 -7.79 -27.12 2.71
CA PHE A 278 -6.88 -27.63 3.74
C PHE A 278 -6.35 -26.44 4.56
N PRO A 279 -6.71 -26.30 5.85
CA PRO A 279 -6.03 -25.35 6.70
C PRO A 279 -4.56 -25.78 6.83
N ASP A 280 -3.62 -24.87 6.54
CA ASP A 280 -2.20 -25.10 6.81
C ASP A 280 -1.99 -25.30 8.32
N MET A 281 -1.86 -26.56 8.73
CA MET A 281 -1.75 -27.01 10.12
C MET A 281 -0.51 -26.44 10.85
N LYS A 282 0.47 -25.86 10.13
CA LYS A 282 1.64 -25.21 10.76
C LYS A 282 1.27 -23.96 11.56
N LYS A 283 0.28 -23.18 11.12
CA LYS A 283 -0.18 -21.99 11.87
C LYS A 283 -1.04 -22.33 13.09
N HIS A 284 -1.67 -23.52 13.12
CA HIS A 284 -2.58 -23.91 14.21
C HIS A 284 -1.86 -24.44 15.45
N LYS A 285 -0.74 -25.15 15.31
CA LYS A 285 0.05 -25.64 16.46
C LYS A 285 0.61 -24.52 17.35
N HIS A 286 0.99 -23.37 16.78
CA HIS A 286 1.46 -22.23 17.57
C HIS A 286 0.33 -21.56 18.37
N ARG A 287 -0.90 -21.54 17.84
CA ARG A 287 -2.06 -20.96 18.55
C ARG A 287 -2.57 -21.86 19.67
N ILE A 288 -2.55 -23.19 19.52
CA ILE A 288 -2.96 -24.11 20.59
C ILE A 288 -1.97 -24.03 21.77
N LYS A 289 -0.65 -24.04 21.51
CA LYS A 289 0.36 -23.84 22.57
C LYS A 289 0.22 -22.50 23.31
N GLN A 290 -0.10 -21.42 22.61
CA GLN A 290 -0.31 -20.11 23.26
C GLN A 290 -1.64 -20.03 24.02
N LYS A 291 -2.66 -20.80 23.62
CA LYS A 291 -3.94 -20.87 24.33
C LYS A 291 -3.83 -21.75 25.59
N GLU A 292 -3.08 -22.85 25.53
CA GLU A 292 -2.77 -23.72 26.67
C GLU A 292 -1.86 -23.02 27.69
N ALA A 293 -0.83 -22.28 27.24
CA ALA A 293 0.03 -21.48 28.13
C ALA A 293 -0.70 -20.31 28.81
N LYS A 294 -1.82 -19.85 28.26
CA LYS A 294 -2.68 -18.83 28.88
C LYS A 294 -3.74 -19.43 29.82
N LEU A 295 -4.02 -20.73 29.75
CA LEU A 295 -5.03 -21.39 30.58
C LEU A 295 -4.47 -22.06 31.84
N ASN A 296 -3.16 -22.29 31.91
CA ASN A 296 -2.53 -22.86 33.11
C ASN A 296 -1.29 -22.06 33.54
N PRO A 297 -1.44 -21.02 34.38
CA PRO A 297 -0.34 -20.17 34.80
C PRO A 297 0.50 -20.74 35.95
N ASN A 298 0.27 -21.99 36.41
CA ASN A 298 1.02 -22.54 37.53
C ASN A 298 1.37 -24.03 37.32
N PRO A 299 2.60 -24.35 36.87
CA PRO A 299 3.17 -25.66 37.12
C PRO A 299 3.65 -25.64 38.58
N SER A 300 2.87 -26.24 39.49
CA SER A 300 3.39 -26.60 40.81
C SER A 300 4.63 -27.50 40.64
N PRO A 301 5.64 -27.36 41.53
CA PRO A 301 6.98 -27.89 41.36
C PRO A 301 7.07 -29.43 41.32
#